data_AF-A0A7X3XRV7-F1
#
_entry.id   AF-A0A7X3XRV7-F1
#
_cell.length_a   1.000
_cell.length_b   1.000
_cell.length_c   1.000
_cell.angle_alpha   90.00
_cell.angle_beta   90.00
_cell.angle_gamma   90.00
#
_symmetry.space_group_name_H-M   'P 1'
#
loop_
_entity.id
_entity.type
_entity.pdbx_description
1 polymer ?
#
loop_
_entity_poly.entity_id
_entity_poly.type
_entity_poly.pdbx_seq_one_letter_code
_entity_poly.pdbx_strand_id
1 'polypeptide(L)'
;MQHSLRFTAFILLAIAFQLLGCSEDPDNDITEEIDTASGTLIAEPIPLKPTPEDTFRKLKTLFPRPIFDADFTKLSEVTTSKTYLDFLTEEYRTKKPFKTLTEYLDVAEPDPERYKPFLKEFINKPNAEDLVIAHQITLKYRCANVILYQMIHEGNEENIIKAILAVLEKKLSVLEDAPTKAWMEMHLPNPNQGKEFFATLENFVKETEKEDARLIDEQFAQHGKDDGLLWLAVRNPALTAEILNNFTNTNVFLRWTKGIFFQQNP
;
A
#
# COMPACT_ATOMS: atom_id res chain seq x y z
N MET A 1 -35.54 10.25 -14.90
CA MET A 1 -35.67 9.08 -14.01
C MET A 1 -35.78 7.79 -14.82
N GLN A 2 -34.73 7.39 -15.54
CA GLN A 2 -34.73 6.16 -16.36
C GLN A 2 -33.40 5.39 -16.29
N HIS A 3 -32.45 5.86 -15.46
CA HIS A 3 -31.13 5.23 -15.27
C HIS A 3 -31.00 4.46 -13.95
N SER A 4 -31.96 4.55 -13.02
CA SER A 4 -31.91 3.82 -11.74
C SER A 4 -32.47 2.40 -11.80
N LEU A 5 -33.14 2.00 -12.90
CA LEU A 5 -33.72 0.66 -13.03
C LEU A 5 -32.76 -0.40 -13.61
N ARG A 6 -31.62 0.00 -14.18
CA ARG A 6 -30.65 -0.91 -14.82
C ARG A 6 -29.61 -1.48 -13.85
N PHE A 7 -29.42 -0.86 -12.68
CA PHE A 7 -28.43 -1.30 -11.69
C PHE A 7 -28.97 -2.42 -10.78
N THR A 8 -30.27 -2.42 -10.50
CA THR A 8 -30.91 -3.43 -9.62
C THR A 8 -31.04 -4.80 -10.27
N ALA A 9 -31.03 -4.88 -11.60
CA ALA A 9 -31.11 -6.15 -12.35
C ALA A 9 -29.79 -6.94 -12.34
N PHE A 10 -28.63 -6.29 -12.14
CA PHE A 10 -27.32 -6.96 -12.14
C PHE A 10 -26.99 -7.63 -10.79
N ILE A 11 -27.49 -7.10 -9.67
CA ILE A 11 -27.23 -7.66 -8.33
C ILE A 11 -28.01 -8.97 -8.11
N LEU A 12 -29.18 -9.13 -8.73
CA LEU A 12 -30.00 -10.34 -8.61
C LEU A 12 -29.52 -11.52 -9.47
N LEU A 13 -28.67 -11.29 -10.49
CA LEU A 13 -28.12 -12.36 -11.34
C LEU A 13 -26.88 -13.03 -10.71
N ALA A 14 -26.16 -12.34 -9.82
CA ALA A 14 -24.95 -12.85 -9.18
C ALA A 14 -25.24 -13.83 -8.01
N ILE A 15 -26.44 -13.77 -7.43
CA ILE A 15 -26.85 -14.66 -6.31
C ILE A 15 -27.36 -16.01 -6.82
N ALA A 16 -27.73 -16.12 -8.11
CA ALA A 16 -28.23 -17.36 -8.70
C ALA A 16 -27.15 -18.39 -9.07
N PHE A 17 -25.86 -18.02 -9.05
CA PHE A 17 -24.75 -18.91 -9.44
C PHE A 17 -24.02 -19.60 -8.28
N GLN A 18 -24.48 -19.43 -7.03
CA GLN A 18 -23.87 -20.05 -5.84
C GLN A 18 -24.64 -21.27 -5.29
N LEU A 19 -25.63 -21.80 -6.02
CA LEU A 19 -26.50 -22.91 -5.54
C LEU A 19 -26.55 -24.15 -6.45
N LEU A 20 -25.54 -24.38 -7.29
CA LEU A 20 -25.41 -25.63 -8.05
C LEU A 20 -23.95 -26.11 -8.04
N GLY A 21 -23.66 -27.02 -7.12
CA GLY A 21 -22.35 -27.66 -6.98
C GLY A 21 -22.36 -28.77 -5.94
N CYS A 22 -23.37 -29.64 -5.96
CA CYS A 22 -23.30 -30.94 -5.30
C CYS A 22 -22.41 -31.87 -6.13
N SER A 23 -21.36 -32.41 -5.53
CA SER A 23 -20.86 -33.73 -5.91
C SER A 23 -20.60 -34.52 -4.63
N GLU A 24 -21.41 -35.56 -4.47
CA GLU A 24 -21.29 -36.61 -3.47
C GLU A 24 -20.10 -37.55 -3.74
N ASP A 25 -19.85 -38.36 -2.71
CA ASP A 25 -19.23 -39.68 -2.66
C ASP A 25 -17.76 -39.80 -2.22
N PRO A 26 -17.38 -40.91 -1.55
CA PRO A 26 -18.13 -41.63 -0.50
C PRO A 26 -17.22 -42.00 0.68
N ASP A 27 -17.84 -42.56 1.72
CA ASP A 27 -17.19 -43.27 2.83
C ASP A 27 -16.11 -44.24 2.37
N ASN A 28 -14.99 -44.25 3.11
CA ASN A 28 -14.22 -45.47 3.33
C ASN A 28 -13.64 -45.44 4.75
N ASP A 29 -14.38 -46.13 5.63
CA ASP A 29 -13.85 -46.81 6.80
C ASP A 29 -12.75 -47.80 6.36
N ILE A 30 -11.71 -47.98 7.18
CA ILE A 30 -10.76 -49.12 7.28
C ILE A 30 -9.46 -48.64 7.97
N THR A 31 -9.44 -48.92 9.28
CA THR A 31 -8.38 -49.66 9.99
C THR A 31 -7.11 -48.91 10.42
N GLU A 32 -7.04 -48.69 11.74
CA GLU A 32 -5.80 -48.57 12.51
C GLU A 32 -4.95 -49.85 12.36
N GLU A 33 -3.81 -49.75 11.69
CA GLU A 33 -2.66 -50.64 11.94
C GLU A 33 -1.53 -49.80 12.55
N ILE A 34 -1.30 -50.05 13.83
CA ILE A 34 -0.08 -49.64 14.53
C ILE A 34 1.03 -50.55 14.02
N ASP A 35 1.97 -50.00 13.25
CA ASP A 35 3.21 -50.69 12.95
C ASP A 35 4.42 -49.85 13.38
N THR A 36 5.07 -50.36 14.42
CA THR A 36 6.35 -49.94 14.96
C THR A 36 7.46 -50.10 13.92
N ALA A 37 8.01 -48.99 13.43
CA ALA A 37 9.35 -48.97 12.84
C ALA A 37 10.10 -47.72 13.30
N SER A 38 11.04 -47.96 14.22
CA SER A 38 12.07 -47.01 14.64
C SER A 38 12.99 -46.72 13.45
N GLY A 39 12.61 -45.73 12.65
CA GLY A 39 13.45 -45.09 11.65
C GLY A 39 13.91 -43.75 12.20
N THR A 40 15.22 -43.53 12.24
CA THR A 40 15.81 -42.21 12.49
C THR A 40 15.18 -41.22 11.51
N LEU A 41 14.21 -40.44 11.97
CA LEU A 41 13.65 -39.33 11.23
C LEU A 41 14.81 -38.36 11.00
N ILE A 42 15.39 -38.39 9.80
CA ILE A 42 16.06 -37.22 9.26
C ILE A 42 14.97 -36.17 9.26
N ALA A 43 15.01 -35.26 10.23
CA ALA A 43 14.10 -34.14 10.28
C ALA A 43 14.13 -33.50 8.89
N GLU A 44 12.99 -33.49 8.20
CA GLU A 44 12.86 -32.72 6.97
C GLU A 44 13.37 -31.31 7.29
N PRO A 45 14.26 -30.73 6.45
CA PRO A 45 14.74 -29.39 6.70
C PRO A 45 13.52 -28.48 6.77
N ILE A 46 13.25 -27.95 7.97
CA ILE A 46 12.17 -26.99 8.20
C ILE A 46 12.35 -25.92 7.12
N PRO A 47 11.36 -25.68 6.25
CA PRO A 47 11.50 -24.71 5.19
C PRO A 47 11.88 -23.37 5.83
N LEU A 48 13.12 -22.95 5.58
CA LEU A 48 13.66 -21.75 6.20
C LEU A 48 12.83 -20.57 5.69
N LYS A 49 12.20 -19.84 6.61
CA LYS A 49 11.44 -18.63 6.29
C LYS A 49 12.31 -17.73 5.39
N PRO A 50 11.81 -17.27 4.23
CA PRO A 50 12.62 -16.47 3.33
C PRO A 50 13.04 -15.16 4.02
N THR A 51 14.35 -14.94 4.15
CA THR A 51 14.88 -13.68 4.67
C THR A 51 14.78 -12.57 3.61
N PRO A 52 14.75 -11.28 4.01
CA PRO A 52 14.87 -10.17 3.07
C PRO A 52 16.04 -10.32 2.08
N GLU A 53 17.21 -10.72 2.57
CA GLU A 53 18.42 -10.92 1.77
C GLU A 53 18.26 -12.06 0.74
N ASP A 54 17.66 -13.18 1.15
CA ASP A 54 17.43 -14.31 0.26
C ASP A 54 16.36 -14.00 -0.79
N THR A 55 15.28 -13.30 -0.40
CA THR A 55 14.25 -12.82 -1.31
C THR A 55 14.85 -11.85 -2.32
N PHE A 56 15.64 -10.87 -1.89
CA PHE A 56 16.34 -9.95 -2.77
C PHE A 56 17.19 -10.70 -3.81
N ARG A 57 18.01 -11.66 -3.38
CA ARG A 57 18.87 -12.45 -4.28
C ARG A 57 18.05 -13.26 -5.30
N LYS A 58 16.94 -13.86 -4.86
CA LYS A 58 16.01 -14.61 -5.72
C LYS A 58 15.37 -13.69 -6.76
N LEU A 59 14.80 -12.57 -6.34
CA LEU A 59 14.15 -11.62 -7.23
C LEU A 59 15.13 -11.03 -8.24
N LYS A 60 16.35 -10.68 -7.82
CA LYS A 60 17.40 -10.19 -8.74
C LYS A 60 17.77 -11.20 -9.83
N THR A 61 17.67 -12.50 -9.53
CA THR A 61 17.93 -13.57 -10.50
C THR A 61 16.75 -13.76 -11.46
N LEU A 62 15.51 -13.68 -10.94
CA LEU A 62 14.28 -13.85 -11.73
C LEU A 62 13.97 -12.65 -12.63
N PHE A 63 14.33 -11.45 -12.19
CA PHE A 63 14.08 -10.19 -12.87
C PHE A 63 15.41 -9.49 -13.17
N PRO A 64 16.10 -9.87 -14.26
CA PRO A 64 17.33 -9.19 -14.65
C PRO A 64 17.04 -7.74 -15.02
N ARG A 65 18.05 -6.88 -14.85
CA ARG A 65 17.98 -5.43 -15.09
C ARG A 65 17.55 -5.08 -16.53
N PRO A 66 16.95 -3.89 -16.73
CA PRO A 66 16.66 -2.86 -15.72
C PRO A 66 15.37 -3.16 -14.91
N ILE A 67 15.40 -2.90 -13.60
CA ILE A 67 14.21 -2.87 -12.73
C ILE A 67 13.57 -1.48 -12.77
N PHE A 68 14.40 -0.45 -12.90
CA PHE A 68 14.00 0.94 -13.01
C PHE A 68 13.76 1.31 -14.49
N ASP A 69 12.57 1.03 -15.02
CA ASP A 69 12.15 1.37 -16.39
C ASP A 69 11.39 2.71 -16.46
N ALA A 70 10.71 3.03 -17.57
CA ALA A 70 10.12 4.36 -17.77
C ALA A 70 8.84 4.59 -16.94
N ASP A 71 8.12 3.51 -16.61
CA ASP A 71 6.76 3.53 -16.07
C ASP A 71 6.53 2.54 -14.93
N PHE A 72 7.61 2.01 -14.34
CA PHE A 72 7.58 0.98 -13.29
C PHE A 72 6.93 -0.35 -13.72
N THR A 73 6.87 -0.66 -15.02
CA THR A 73 6.36 -1.95 -15.50
C THR A 73 7.13 -3.11 -14.87
N LYS A 74 8.47 -3.07 -14.86
CA LYS A 74 9.29 -4.15 -14.30
C LYS A 74 9.14 -4.28 -12.79
N LEU A 75 9.05 -3.18 -12.06
CA LEU A 75 8.76 -3.22 -10.62
C LEU A 75 7.36 -3.80 -10.36
N SER A 76 6.38 -3.49 -11.21
CA SER A 76 5.04 -4.08 -11.13
C SER A 76 5.07 -5.59 -11.37
N GLU A 77 5.86 -6.08 -12.33
CA GLU A 77 6.08 -7.52 -12.54
C GLU A 77 6.73 -8.20 -11.32
N VAL A 78 7.75 -7.56 -10.73
CA VAL A 78 8.39 -8.06 -9.51
C VAL A 78 7.38 -8.20 -8.37
N THR A 79 6.58 -7.16 -8.15
CA THR A 79 5.67 -7.07 -6.99
C THR A 79 4.40 -7.90 -7.14
N THR A 80 4.10 -8.36 -8.37
CA THR A 80 3.03 -9.31 -8.66
C THR A 80 3.52 -10.75 -8.78
N SER A 81 4.84 -10.97 -8.69
CA SER A 81 5.43 -12.30 -8.76
C SER A 81 5.06 -13.15 -7.54
N LYS A 82 4.87 -14.45 -7.76
CA LYS A 82 4.64 -15.41 -6.67
C LYS A 82 5.74 -15.35 -5.61
N THR A 83 7.00 -15.25 -6.02
CA THR A 83 8.15 -15.17 -5.09
C THR A 83 8.04 -13.98 -4.15
N TYR A 84 7.62 -12.82 -4.64
CA TYR A 84 7.46 -11.63 -3.81
C TYR A 84 6.23 -11.73 -2.89
N LEU A 85 5.09 -12.18 -3.41
CA LEU A 85 3.86 -12.31 -2.62
C LEU A 85 3.98 -13.39 -1.52
N ASP A 86 4.67 -14.50 -1.81
CA ASP A 86 4.99 -15.53 -0.80
C ASP A 86 5.88 -14.94 0.31
N PHE A 87 6.89 -14.15 -0.06
CA PHE A 87 7.72 -13.44 0.91
C PHE A 87 6.89 -12.48 1.77
N LEU A 88 6.03 -11.66 1.17
CA LEU A 88 5.22 -10.71 1.94
C LEU A 88 4.27 -11.43 2.90
N THR A 89 3.66 -12.53 2.47
CA THR A 89 2.74 -13.32 3.29
C THR A 89 3.44 -13.90 4.53
N GLU A 90 4.68 -14.38 4.36
CA GLU A 90 5.44 -14.95 5.46
C GLU A 90 6.09 -13.89 6.37
N GLU A 91 6.69 -12.86 5.77
CA GLU A 91 7.44 -11.84 6.50
C GLU A 91 6.53 -10.85 7.22
N TYR A 92 5.49 -10.38 6.52
CA TYR A 92 4.56 -9.36 6.99
C TYR A 92 3.18 -9.97 7.20
N ARG A 93 3.06 -10.92 8.13
CA ARG A 93 1.77 -11.58 8.42
C ARG A 93 0.69 -10.55 8.76
N THR A 94 -0.27 -10.40 7.86
CA THR A 94 -1.43 -9.53 8.02
C THR A 94 -2.61 -10.30 8.58
N LYS A 95 -3.55 -9.58 9.21
CA LYS A 95 -4.81 -10.18 9.72
C LYS A 95 -5.74 -10.67 8.60
N LYS A 96 -5.54 -10.17 7.38
CA LYS A 96 -6.36 -10.46 6.20
C LYS A 96 -5.46 -10.88 5.03
N PRO A 97 -5.83 -11.90 4.25
CA PRO A 97 -5.09 -12.27 3.06
C PRO A 97 -5.15 -11.16 2.01
N PHE A 98 -4.10 -11.04 1.21
CA PHE A 98 -3.98 -10.12 0.08
C PHE A 98 -3.41 -10.86 -1.13
N LYS A 99 -3.73 -10.40 -2.33
CA LYS A 99 -3.27 -10.97 -3.61
C LYS A 99 -2.38 -10.02 -4.40
N THR A 100 -2.36 -8.75 -4.02
CA THR A 100 -1.56 -7.72 -4.69
C THR A 100 -0.84 -6.85 -3.67
N LEU A 101 0.22 -6.17 -4.10
CA LEU A 101 0.91 -5.20 -3.25
C LEU A 101 0.02 -4.00 -2.88
N THR A 102 -0.93 -3.63 -3.75
CA THR A 102 -1.94 -2.60 -3.45
C THR A 102 -2.90 -3.08 -2.36
N GLU A 103 -3.40 -4.31 -2.43
CA GLU A 103 -4.23 -4.90 -1.38
C GLU A 103 -3.46 -5.03 -0.05
N TYR A 104 -2.15 -5.31 -0.11
CA TYR A 104 -1.29 -5.31 1.06
C TYR A 104 -1.30 -3.94 1.76
N LEU A 105 -1.27 -2.83 1.02
CA LEU A 105 -1.31 -1.48 1.60
C LEU A 105 -2.59 -1.24 2.42
N ASP A 106 -3.72 -1.86 2.03
CA ASP A 106 -4.99 -1.75 2.75
C ASP A 106 -5.05 -2.59 4.04
N VAL A 107 -4.18 -3.60 4.17
CA VAL A 107 -4.17 -4.53 5.31
C VAL A 107 -2.90 -4.47 6.16
N ALA A 108 -1.89 -3.75 5.70
CA ALA A 108 -0.64 -3.53 6.41
C ALA A 108 -0.91 -2.71 7.67
N GLU A 109 -0.31 -3.12 8.79
CA GLU A 109 -0.42 -2.35 10.03
C GLU A 109 0.43 -1.07 9.89
N PRO A 110 -0.16 0.13 10.10
CA PRO A 110 0.61 1.36 10.04
C PRO A 110 1.69 1.41 11.10
N ASP A 111 2.87 1.94 10.76
CA ASP A 111 3.98 2.10 11.69
C ASP A 111 3.57 3.04 12.85
N PRO A 112 3.45 2.52 14.09
CA PRO A 112 3.04 3.34 15.22
C PRO A 112 4.01 4.48 15.52
N GLU A 113 5.31 4.30 15.27
CA GLU A 113 6.33 5.33 15.54
C GLU A 113 6.20 6.49 14.56
N ARG A 114 5.70 6.23 13.35
CA ARG A 114 5.41 7.27 12.35
C ARG A 114 4.19 8.12 12.74
N TYR A 115 3.08 7.51 13.15
CA TYR A 115 1.81 8.23 13.31
C TYR A 115 1.49 8.68 14.74
N LYS A 116 1.94 7.95 15.78
CA LYS A 116 1.63 8.31 17.17
C LYS A 116 2.07 9.72 17.58
N PRO A 117 3.27 10.22 17.19
CA PRO A 117 3.69 11.57 17.58
C PRO A 117 2.70 12.64 17.11
N PHE A 118 2.30 12.58 15.84
CA PHE A 118 1.30 13.46 15.23
C PHE A 118 -0.08 13.31 15.91
N LEU A 119 -0.57 12.09 16.10
CA LEU A 119 -1.90 11.87 16.66
C LEU A 119 -2.05 12.29 18.12
N LYS A 120 -0.96 12.29 18.90
CA LYS A 120 -0.98 12.70 20.31
C LYS A 120 -1.33 14.17 20.52
N GLU A 121 -1.23 15.00 19.49
CA GLU A 121 -1.66 16.40 19.53
C GLU A 121 -3.19 16.52 19.62
N PHE A 122 -3.92 15.52 19.14
CA PHE A 122 -5.39 15.54 19.04
C PHE A 122 -6.06 14.46 19.89
N ILE A 123 -5.35 13.36 20.19
CA ILE A 123 -5.88 12.19 20.90
C ILE A 123 -4.94 11.84 22.05
N ASN A 124 -5.47 11.87 23.29
CA ASN A 124 -4.70 11.64 24.52
C ASN A 124 -4.01 10.25 24.54
N LYS A 125 -4.56 9.24 23.85
CA LYS A 125 -3.97 7.89 23.71
C LYS A 125 -4.38 7.25 22.38
N PRO A 126 -3.63 7.50 21.28
CA PRO A 126 -3.97 6.91 19.98
C PRO A 126 -3.88 5.38 20.03
N ASN A 127 -4.95 4.73 19.59
CA ASN A 127 -5.08 3.28 19.48
C ASN A 127 -4.80 2.79 18.04
N ALA A 128 -4.94 1.49 17.77
CA ALA A 128 -4.64 0.93 16.45
C ALA A 128 -5.57 1.43 15.33
N GLU A 129 -6.85 1.67 15.63
CA GLU A 129 -7.83 2.21 14.67
C GLU A 129 -7.49 3.65 14.31
N ASP A 130 -7.08 4.47 15.28
CA ASP A 130 -6.62 5.84 15.04
C ASP A 130 -5.45 5.89 14.06
N LEU A 131 -4.51 4.94 14.18
CA LEU A 131 -3.36 4.82 13.28
C LEU A 131 -3.79 4.43 11.86
N VAL A 132 -4.78 3.52 11.72
CA VAL A 132 -5.32 3.11 10.41
C VAL A 132 -6.00 4.28 9.72
N ILE A 133 -6.87 5.02 10.42
CA ILE A 133 -7.52 6.20 9.86
C ILE A 133 -6.48 7.25 9.48
N ALA A 134 -5.53 7.58 10.37
CA ALA A 134 -4.46 8.53 10.06
C ALA A 134 -3.63 8.14 8.84
N HIS A 135 -3.30 6.86 8.71
CA HIS A 135 -2.58 6.32 7.55
C HIS A 135 -3.39 6.51 6.27
N GLN A 136 -4.67 6.13 6.26
CA GLN A 136 -5.53 6.28 5.10
C GLN A 136 -5.68 7.73 4.66
N ILE A 137 -5.90 8.66 5.60
CA ILE A 137 -5.95 10.09 5.30
C ILE A 137 -4.61 10.55 4.71
N THR A 138 -3.49 10.16 5.33
CA THR A 138 -2.14 10.49 4.86
C THR A 138 -1.91 10.01 3.43
N LEU A 139 -2.27 8.77 3.10
CA LEU A 139 -2.17 8.22 1.74
C LEU A 139 -2.94 9.05 0.71
N LYS A 140 -4.16 9.50 1.04
CA LYS A 140 -4.95 10.35 0.15
C LYS A 140 -4.30 11.73 -0.06
N TYR A 141 -3.75 12.31 0.99
CA TYR A 141 -3.04 13.59 0.91
C TYR A 141 -1.76 13.48 0.07
N ARG A 142 -0.97 12.42 0.26
CA ARG A 142 0.22 12.15 -0.56
C ARG A 142 -0.13 11.95 -2.03
N CYS A 143 -1.17 11.18 -2.31
CA CYS A 143 -1.68 10.99 -3.66
C CYS A 143 -2.07 12.33 -4.31
N ALA A 144 -2.80 13.17 -3.57
CA ALA A 144 -3.17 14.51 -4.02
C ALA A 144 -1.94 15.40 -4.29
N ASN A 145 -0.91 15.37 -3.44
CA ASN A 145 0.33 16.12 -3.65
C ASN A 145 1.06 15.68 -4.94
N VAL A 146 1.13 14.37 -5.21
CA VAL A 146 1.77 13.85 -6.42
C VAL A 146 1.00 14.23 -7.68
N ILE A 147 -0.34 14.13 -7.66
CA ILE A 147 -1.22 14.60 -8.75
C ILE A 147 -0.97 16.08 -9.05
N LEU A 148 -0.96 16.91 -8.00
CA LEU A 148 -0.73 18.36 -8.15
C LEU A 148 0.63 18.63 -8.79
N TYR A 149 1.67 17.96 -8.34
CA TYR A 149 3.01 18.13 -8.89
C TYR A 149 3.09 17.70 -10.36
N GLN A 150 2.60 16.50 -10.69
CA GLN A 150 2.60 15.97 -12.07
C GLN A 150 2.01 17.01 -13.01
N MET A 151 0.87 17.60 -12.66
CA MET A 151 0.19 18.54 -13.54
C MET A 151 0.85 19.93 -13.62
N ILE A 152 1.44 20.42 -12.53
CA ILE A 152 2.22 21.68 -12.55
C ILE A 152 3.46 21.55 -13.45
N HIS A 153 4.12 20.39 -13.42
CA HIS A 153 5.43 20.22 -14.06
C HIS A 153 5.43 19.47 -15.38
N GLU A 154 4.36 18.77 -15.74
CA GLU A 154 4.18 18.12 -17.04
C GLU A 154 3.36 18.97 -18.03
N GLY A 155 2.80 20.10 -17.58
CA GLY A 155 2.50 21.25 -18.44
C GLY A 155 1.37 21.08 -19.46
N ASN A 156 0.14 21.39 -19.02
CA ASN A 156 -0.91 21.95 -19.89
C ASN A 156 -1.87 22.76 -19.00
N GLU A 157 -2.15 24.03 -19.31
CA GLU A 157 -3.03 24.88 -18.49
C GLU A 157 -4.45 24.30 -18.37
N GLU A 158 -4.96 23.63 -19.41
CA GLU A 158 -6.24 22.89 -19.34
C GLU A 158 -6.21 21.73 -18.32
N ASN A 159 -5.02 21.25 -17.96
CA ASN A 159 -4.86 20.21 -16.96
C ASN A 159 -4.82 20.78 -15.53
N ILE A 160 -4.55 22.06 -15.31
CA ILE A 160 -4.47 22.63 -13.94
C ILE A 160 -5.84 22.62 -13.26
N ILE A 161 -6.91 23.01 -13.96
CA ILE A 161 -8.26 22.96 -13.38
C ILE A 161 -8.67 21.52 -13.08
N LYS A 162 -8.37 20.58 -13.99
CA LYS A 162 -8.58 19.14 -13.76
C LYS A 162 -7.76 18.63 -12.58
N ALA A 163 -6.53 19.13 -12.40
CA ALA A 163 -5.66 18.82 -11.26
C ALA A 163 -6.30 19.24 -9.96
N ILE A 164 -6.74 20.49 -9.89
CA ILE A 164 -7.36 21.07 -8.70
C ILE A 164 -8.62 20.26 -8.37
N LEU A 165 -9.45 19.94 -9.36
CA LEU A 165 -10.63 19.11 -9.15
C LEU A 165 -10.28 17.70 -8.67
N ALA A 166 -9.29 17.04 -9.24
CA ALA A 166 -8.84 15.71 -8.81
C ALA A 166 -8.25 15.73 -7.39
N VAL A 167 -7.46 16.76 -7.06
CA VAL A 167 -6.91 17.00 -5.72
C VAL A 167 -8.04 17.22 -4.71
N LEU A 168 -9.01 18.07 -5.06
CA LEU A 168 -10.18 18.33 -4.22
C LEU A 168 -11.00 17.06 -4.05
N GLU A 169 -11.27 16.30 -5.11
CA GLU A 169 -11.99 15.03 -5.05
C GLU A 169 -11.27 14.04 -4.10
N LYS A 170 -9.94 13.89 -4.20
CA LYS A 170 -9.19 13.02 -3.30
C LYS A 170 -9.24 13.50 -1.85
N LYS A 171 -9.01 14.79 -1.60
CA LYS A 171 -9.06 15.36 -0.23
C LYS A 171 -10.48 15.33 0.35
N LEU A 172 -11.51 15.57 -0.46
CA LEU A 172 -12.92 15.53 -0.04
C LEU A 172 -13.41 14.10 0.17
N SER A 173 -12.92 13.12 -0.60
CA SER A 173 -13.29 11.70 -0.41
C SER A 173 -12.96 11.18 1.00
N VAL A 174 -11.97 11.77 1.66
CA VAL A 174 -11.66 11.52 3.08
C VAL A 174 -12.84 11.90 3.98
N LEU A 175 -13.48 13.03 3.72
CA LEU A 175 -14.60 13.54 4.52
C LEU A 175 -15.90 12.77 4.25
N GLU A 176 -15.98 12.08 3.12
CA GLU A 176 -17.13 11.26 2.70
C GLU A 176 -17.01 9.80 3.14
N ASP A 177 -15.80 9.34 3.48
CA ASP A 177 -15.56 8.00 4.02
C ASP A 177 -16.20 7.85 5.40
N ALA A 178 -17.17 6.94 5.53
CA ALA A 178 -17.98 6.83 6.75
C ALA A 178 -17.16 6.52 8.02
N PRO A 179 -16.20 5.57 8.01
CA PRO A 179 -15.28 5.37 9.13
C PRO A 179 -14.49 6.63 9.49
N THR A 180 -13.90 7.30 8.50
CA THR A 180 -13.12 8.53 8.74
C THR A 180 -13.99 9.65 9.29
N LYS A 181 -15.19 9.84 8.75
CA LYS A 181 -16.14 10.83 9.24
C LYS A 181 -16.54 10.57 10.69
N ALA A 182 -16.91 9.34 11.03
CA ALA A 182 -17.27 8.96 12.40
C ALA A 182 -16.09 9.18 13.37
N TRP A 183 -14.87 8.85 12.92
CA TRP A 183 -13.65 9.10 13.67
C TRP A 183 -13.41 10.59 13.91
N MET A 184 -13.59 11.44 12.88
CA MET A 184 -13.45 12.88 13.00
C MET A 184 -14.51 13.48 13.94
N GLU A 185 -15.76 13.03 13.87
CA GLU A 185 -16.82 13.48 14.79
C GLU A 185 -16.49 13.12 16.25
N MET A 186 -15.85 11.98 16.48
CA MET A 186 -15.45 11.51 17.81
C MET A 186 -14.27 12.32 18.38
N HIS A 187 -13.24 12.57 17.57
CA HIS A 187 -11.97 13.14 18.04
C HIS A 187 -11.82 14.65 17.80
N LEU A 188 -12.57 15.20 16.84
CA LEU A 188 -12.49 16.60 16.39
C LEU A 188 -13.89 17.26 16.40
N PRO A 189 -14.62 17.25 17.54
CA PRO A 189 -16.04 17.64 17.59
C PRO A 189 -16.30 19.12 17.25
N ASN A 190 -15.28 19.98 17.30
CA ASN A 190 -15.39 21.40 16.93
C ASN A 190 -14.71 21.66 15.57
N PRO A 191 -15.35 22.40 14.64
CA PRO A 191 -14.74 22.83 13.37
C PRO A 191 -13.31 23.41 13.48
N ASN A 192 -13.00 24.13 14.56
CA ASN A 192 -11.64 24.66 14.75
C ASN A 192 -10.59 23.56 14.97
N GLN A 193 -10.94 22.48 15.68
CA GLN A 193 -10.06 21.33 15.88
C GLN A 193 -9.87 20.58 14.56
N GLY A 194 -10.93 20.44 13.75
CA GLY A 194 -10.83 19.88 12.41
C GLY A 194 -9.88 20.70 11.52
N LYS A 195 -9.98 22.02 11.55
CA LYS A 195 -9.08 22.92 10.81
C LYS A 195 -7.62 22.77 11.27
N GLU A 196 -7.39 22.76 12.58
CA GLU A 196 -6.06 22.58 13.16
C GLU A 196 -5.47 21.21 12.80
N PHE A 197 -6.28 20.14 12.90
CA PHE A 197 -5.89 18.79 12.49
C PHE A 197 -5.43 18.74 11.05
N PHE A 198 -6.19 19.29 10.10
CA PHE A 198 -5.79 19.27 8.69
C PHE A 198 -4.55 20.13 8.42
N ALA A 199 -4.38 21.26 9.11
CA ALA A 199 -3.18 22.07 8.99
C ALA A 199 -1.93 21.32 9.49
N THR A 200 -2.04 20.64 10.64
CA THR A 200 -0.96 19.80 11.18
C THR A 200 -0.70 18.58 10.29
N LEU A 201 -1.76 17.96 9.77
CA LEU A 201 -1.66 16.82 8.86
C LEU A 201 -0.93 17.19 7.58
N GLU A 202 -1.20 18.35 6.97
CA GLU A 202 -0.48 18.80 5.78
C GLU A 202 1.03 18.95 6.03
N ASN A 203 1.41 19.46 7.19
CA ASN A 203 2.82 19.52 7.59
C ASN A 203 3.39 18.11 7.83
N PHE A 204 2.66 17.24 8.51
CA PHE A 204 3.07 15.85 8.75
C PHE A 204 3.29 15.08 7.44
N VAL A 205 2.36 15.19 6.49
CA VAL A 205 2.48 14.61 5.15
C VAL A 205 3.73 15.13 4.45
N LYS A 206 3.97 16.45 4.47
CA LYS A 206 5.15 17.05 3.84
C LYS A 206 6.47 16.54 4.44
N GLU A 207 6.56 16.43 5.76
CA GLU A 207 7.77 15.94 6.42
C GLU A 207 7.99 14.44 6.18
N THR A 208 6.93 13.63 6.20
CA THR A 208 7.04 12.19 5.88
C THR A 208 7.38 11.94 4.42
N GLU A 209 6.89 12.75 3.48
CA GLU A 209 7.29 12.69 2.08
C GLU A 209 8.77 13.02 1.88
N LYS A 210 9.31 14.03 2.57
CA LYS A 210 10.74 14.36 2.54
C LYS A 210 11.59 13.22 3.11
N GLU A 211 11.15 12.64 4.22
CA GLU A 211 11.86 11.53 4.85
C GLU A 211 11.88 10.29 3.95
N ASP A 212 10.75 9.93 3.35
CA ASP A 212 10.68 8.82 2.41
C ASP A 212 11.54 9.08 1.15
N ALA A 213 11.53 10.31 0.63
CA ALA A 213 12.39 10.71 -0.48
C ALA A 213 13.88 10.57 -0.14
N ARG A 214 14.30 11.01 1.06
CA ARG A 214 15.65 10.86 1.59
C ARG A 214 16.06 9.39 1.71
N LEU A 215 15.20 8.57 2.33
CA LEU A 215 15.44 7.13 2.49
C LEU A 215 15.64 6.43 1.13
N ILE A 216 14.84 6.77 0.13
CA ILE A 216 14.96 6.21 -1.22
C ILE A 216 16.25 6.67 -1.90
N ASP A 217 16.59 7.97 -1.81
CA ASP A 217 17.82 8.49 -2.39
C ASP A 217 19.05 7.82 -1.77
N GLU A 218 19.04 7.55 -0.46
CA GLU A 218 20.07 6.78 0.24
C GLU A 218 20.17 5.34 -0.27
N GLN A 219 19.05 4.65 -0.48
CA GLN A 219 19.05 3.31 -1.08
C GLN A 219 19.64 3.33 -2.50
N PHE A 220 19.31 4.35 -3.30
CA PHE A 220 19.84 4.50 -4.66
C PHE A 220 21.33 4.84 -4.66
N ALA A 221 21.80 5.66 -3.73
CA ALA A 221 23.22 5.96 -3.56
C ALA A 221 24.02 4.72 -3.15
N GLN A 222 23.47 3.91 -2.23
CA GLN A 222 24.15 2.73 -1.70
C GLN A 222 24.18 1.55 -2.69
N HIS A 223 23.10 1.32 -3.43
CA HIS A 223 22.92 0.10 -4.23
C HIS A 223 22.79 0.35 -5.74
N GLY A 224 22.70 1.61 -6.16
CA GLY A 224 22.27 1.97 -7.51
C GLY A 224 20.73 1.90 -7.64
N LYS A 225 20.17 2.49 -8.70
CA LYS A 225 18.71 2.61 -8.86
C LYS A 225 17.98 1.27 -8.94
N ASP A 226 18.47 0.34 -9.76
CA ASP A 226 17.82 -0.96 -9.96
C ASP A 226 17.79 -1.78 -8.68
N ASP A 227 18.95 -2.01 -8.07
CA ASP A 227 19.05 -2.83 -6.85
C ASP A 227 18.47 -2.08 -5.65
N GLY A 228 18.59 -0.75 -5.59
CA GLY A 228 17.99 0.07 -4.54
C GLY A 228 16.46 0.02 -4.56
N LEU A 229 15.85 0.02 -5.76
CA LEU A 229 14.39 -0.12 -5.89
C LEU A 229 13.92 -1.52 -5.48
N LEU A 230 14.71 -2.55 -5.80
CA LEU A 230 14.41 -3.92 -5.36
C LEU A 230 14.57 -4.08 -3.84
N TRP A 231 15.61 -3.47 -3.24
CA TRP A 231 15.78 -3.44 -1.79
C TRP A 231 14.64 -2.69 -1.11
N LEU A 232 14.16 -1.59 -1.70
CA LEU A 232 13.01 -0.86 -1.20
C LEU A 232 11.75 -1.74 -1.18
N ALA A 233 11.48 -2.48 -2.26
CA ALA A 233 10.35 -3.41 -2.33
C ALA A 233 10.39 -4.45 -1.20
N VAL A 234 11.57 -5.01 -0.94
CA VAL A 234 11.73 -6.04 0.08
C VAL A 234 11.67 -5.47 1.51
N ARG A 235 12.27 -4.30 1.77
CA ARG A 235 12.40 -3.75 3.13
C ARG A 235 11.27 -2.83 3.55
N ASN A 236 10.65 -2.16 2.58
CA ASN A 236 9.56 -1.22 2.80
C ASN A 236 8.48 -1.42 1.72
N PRO A 237 7.74 -2.54 1.79
CA PRO A 237 6.72 -2.88 0.80
C PRO A 237 5.58 -1.84 0.77
N ALA A 238 5.20 -1.25 1.90
CA ALA A 238 4.18 -0.21 1.94
C ALA A 238 4.60 1.02 1.12
N LEU A 239 5.84 1.52 1.31
CA LEU A 239 6.35 2.64 0.51
C LEU A 239 6.46 2.28 -0.97
N THR A 240 6.79 1.03 -1.29
CA THR A 240 6.82 0.56 -2.69
C THR A 240 5.41 0.52 -3.31
N ALA A 241 4.41 0.09 -2.55
CA ALA A 241 3.01 0.15 -2.95
C ALA A 241 2.58 1.60 -3.21
N GLU A 242 2.96 2.53 -2.33
CA GLU A 242 2.69 3.96 -2.49
C GLU A 242 3.35 4.53 -3.75
N ILE A 243 4.58 4.11 -4.08
CA ILE A 243 5.26 4.54 -5.30
C ILE A 243 4.49 4.09 -6.53
N LEU A 244 4.13 2.80 -6.61
CA LEU A 244 3.38 2.24 -7.73
C LEU A 244 1.97 2.85 -7.86
N ASN A 245 1.34 3.20 -6.74
CA ASN A 245 0.03 3.84 -6.75
C ASN A 245 0.07 5.31 -7.19
N ASN A 246 1.18 6.02 -6.92
CA ASN A 246 1.25 7.47 -7.12
C ASN A 246 2.05 7.89 -8.37
N PHE A 247 3.00 7.07 -8.83
CA PHE A 247 3.88 7.42 -9.93
C PHE A 247 3.73 6.43 -11.09
N THR A 248 3.35 6.95 -12.25
CA THR A 248 3.34 6.22 -13.53
C THR A 248 4.50 6.61 -14.44
N ASN A 249 5.32 7.59 -14.02
CA ASN A 249 6.46 8.12 -14.76
C ASN A 249 7.68 8.19 -13.84
N THR A 250 8.71 7.41 -14.16
CA THR A 250 9.89 7.32 -13.31
C THR A 250 10.71 8.61 -13.28
N ASN A 251 10.60 9.48 -14.29
CA ASN A 251 11.25 10.79 -14.25
C ASN A 251 10.60 11.73 -13.21
N VAL A 252 9.27 11.69 -13.10
CA VAL A 252 8.56 12.43 -12.05
C VAL A 252 8.97 11.92 -10.68
N PHE A 253 8.99 10.60 -10.51
CA PHE A 253 9.46 9.98 -9.27
C PHE A 253 10.90 10.38 -8.94
N LEU A 254 11.85 10.35 -9.89
CA LEU A 254 13.23 10.77 -9.63
C LEU A 254 13.36 12.24 -9.24
N ARG A 255 12.47 13.10 -9.73
CA ARG A 255 12.43 14.51 -9.29
C ARG A 255 11.89 14.61 -7.86
N TRP A 256 10.94 13.75 -7.50
CA TRP A 256 10.37 13.66 -6.15
C TRP A 256 11.41 13.19 -5.14
N THR A 257 12.14 12.10 -5.45
CA THR A 257 13.18 11.57 -4.55
C THR A 257 14.31 12.56 -4.31
N LYS A 258 14.65 13.39 -5.32
CA LYS A 258 15.64 14.47 -5.19
C LYS A 258 15.15 15.69 -4.40
N GLY A 259 13.92 15.65 -3.90
CA GLY A 259 13.31 16.71 -3.12
C GLY A 259 12.99 17.98 -3.92
N ILE A 260 12.99 17.93 -5.26
CA ILE A 260 12.66 19.07 -6.12
C ILE A 260 11.23 19.57 -5.83
N PHE A 261 10.34 18.68 -5.38
CA PHE A 261 8.95 18.96 -5.03
C PHE A 261 8.83 19.81 -3.75
N PHE A 262 9.84 19.75 -2.88
CA PHE A 262 9.82 20.39 -1.57
C PHE A 262 10.58 21.71 -1.55
N GLN A 263 11.33 22.01 -2.61
CA GLN A 263 11.99 23.28 -2.81
C GLN A 263 10.90 24.31 -3.12
N GLN A 264 10.62 25.19 -2.16
CA GLN A 264 9.75 26.33 -2.40
C GLN A 264 10.37 27.14 -3.55
N ASN A 265 9.63 27.29 -4.66
CA ASN A 265 9.91 28.43 -5.52
C ASN A 265 9.73 29.68 -4.65
N PRO A 266 10.76 30.53 -4.52
CA PRO A 266 10.69 31.76 -3.75
C PRO A 266 9.58 32.69 -4.25
#